data_AF-A0A2G1NY25-F1
#
_entry.id   AF-A0A2G1NY25-F1
#
_cell.length_a   1.000
_cell.length_b   1.000
_cell.length_c   1.000
_cell.angle_alpha   90.00
_cell.angle_beta   90.00
_cell.angle_gamma   90.00
#
_symmetry.space_group_name_H-M   'P 1'
#
loop_
_entity.id
_entity.type
_entity.pdbx_description
1 polymer ?
#
loop_
_entity_poly.entity_id
_entity_poly.type
_entity_poly.pdbx_seq_one_letter_code
_entity_poly.pdbx_strand_id
1 'polypeptide(L)'
;MDYHSLGLKCGIEIHQQLDTREKLFCNCPTLLRDTSESNLEFYRYLRAAPSEMGEVDRAAAEEVKIQRKYIYKAYDSTCLVENDEEPPRRLNSDAVRIALTLAKMFQMQIVDELHTMRKIVVDGSNTTGFQRTALVATDGFIESGGRVGIDVLCIEEEAAQKIGEDGESVTYSLDRLGIPLVEIGTAPDIKTPRQAYDVAAYLGMVLRSTGRVKRGLGTIRQDVNISIADGARVEMKGVQELDLLPVLVEREVERQVNLLAVRDELLKRNARVTTEIVDVTDLFRETASKILKRTLDVGGVILAVVLEGFGGLVGRELQPGRRLGSEFSDHAKKSGTGGIFHTDELPLYGITEEEVERLRDVVSAGRDDCVVLVADRPTKGWKTSRQSLNEKR
;
A
#
# COMPACT_ATOMS: atom_id res chain seq x y z
N MET A 1 -0.21 26.59 0.08
CA MET A 1 -1.64 26.25 0.20
C MET A 1 -2.10 26.59 1.62
N ASP A 2 -3.35 27.01 1.80
CA ASP A 2 -3.92 27.18 3.15
C ASP A 2 -4.50 25.83 3.62
N TYR A 3 -3.72 25.08 4.39
CA TYR A 3 -4.08 23.74 4.86
C TYR A 3 -5.29 23.74 5.81
N HIS A 4 -5.53 24.86 6.50
CA HIS A 4 -6.65 24.96 7.43
C HIS A 4 -7.98 25.02 6.68
N SER A 5 -8.09 25.88 5.66
CA SER A 5 -9.30 25.95 4.84
C SER A 5 -9.53 24.69 4.00
N LEU A 6 -8.46 24.02 3.58
CA LEU A 6 -8.56 22.69 2.94
C LEU A 6 -8.99 21.58 3.92
N GLY A 7 -8.98 21.85 5.23
CA GLY A 7 -9.33 20.85 6.25
C GLY A 7 -8.35 19.68 6.30
N LEU A 8 -7.05 19.94 6.11
CA LEU A 8 -6.02 18.91 6.17
C LEU A 8 -6.08 18.17 7.51
N LYS A 9 -6.19 16.85 7.42
CA LYS A 9 -5.98 15.93 8.54
C LYS A 9 -4.91 14.93 8.15
N CYS A 10 -3.89 14.84 8.99
CA CYS A 10 -2.82 13.87 8.87
C CYS A 10 -2.72 13.04 10.15
N GLY A 11 -2.44 11.75 10.00
CA GLY A 11 -2.10 10.83 11.07
C GLY A 11 -0.86 10.04 10.69
N ILE A 12 0.01 9.79 11.66
CA ILE A 12 1.21 8.98 11.55
C ILE A 12 1.02 7.69 12.33
N GLU A 13 1.43 6.58 11.72
CA GLU A 13 1.54 5.27 12.33
C GLU A 13 3.01 4.84 12.28
N ILE A 14 3.55 4.38 13.41
CA ILE A 14 4.94 3.93 13.52
C ILE A 14 4.97 2.50 14.03
N HIS A 15 5.70 1.64 13.32
CA HIS A 15 6.09 0.31 13.79
C HIS A 15 7.57 0.33 14.15
N GLN A 16 7.91 0.09 15.41
CA GLN A 16 9.31 0.10 15.88
C GLN A 16 9.67 -1.22 16.55
N GLN A 17 10.70 -1.88 16.03
CA GLN A 17 11.26 -3.07 16.67
C GLN A 17 11.92 -2.73 18.01
N LEU A 18 11.66 -3.56 19.01
CA LEU A 18 12.26 -3.45 20.33
C LEU A 18 13.56 -4.27 20.40
N ASP A 19 14.53 -3.76 21.15
CA ASP A 19 15.82 -4.43 21.35
C ASP A 19 15.80 -5.28 22.61
N THR A 20 14.98 -6.33 22.57
CA THR A 20 14.88 -7.34 23.63
C THR A 20 15.85 -8.48 23.37
N ARG A 21 16.26 -9.19 24.43
CA ARG A 21 17.10 -10.39 24.29
C ARG A 21 16.40 -11.49 23.49
N GLU A 22 15.10 -11.67 23.75
CA GLU A 22 14.29 -12.75 23.22
C GLU A 22 13.10 -12.20 22.43
N LYS A 23 12.55 -13.03 21.54
CA LYS A 23 11.35 -12.74 20.75
C LYS A 23 10.10 -12.62 21.64
N LEU A 24 8.99 -12.17 21.05
CA LEU A 24 7.79 -11.77 21.82
C LEU A 24 7.09 -12.95 22.48
N PHE A 25 7.07 -14.10 21.82
CA PHE A 25 6.34 -15.31 22.26
C PHE A 25 7.22 -16.57 22.27
N CYS A 26 8.54 -16.45 22.17
CA CYS A 26 9.49 -17.55 22.33
C CYS A 26 10.84 -17.05 22.86
N ASN A 27 11.72 -17.98 23.22
CA ASN A 27 13.02 -17.66 23.82
C ASN A 27 14.14 -17.48 22.76
N CYS A 28 13.78 -17.45 21.48
CA CYS A 28 14.74 -17.24 20.41
C CYS A 28 15.31 -15.82 20.44
N PRO A 29 16.59 -15.62 20.08
CA PRO A 29 17.20 -14.31 20.05
C PRO A 29 16.59 -13.41 18.96
N THR A 30 16.66 -12.09 19.14
CA THR A 30 16.20 -11.09 18.16
C THR A 30 17.28 -10.70 17.16
N LEU A 31 18.01 -11.70 16.64
CA LEU A 31 19.13 -11.53 15.72
C LEU A 31 18.72 -11.90 14.29
N LEU A 32 19.07 -11.04 13.33
CA LEU A 32 18.98 -11.38 11.92
C LEU A 32 20.17 -12.26 11.53
N ARG A 33 19.93 -13.21 10.61
CA ARG A 33 20.89 -14.22 10.14
C ARG A 33 21.10 -14.07 8.65
N ASP A 34 22.27 -14.46 8.16
CA ASP A 34 22.46 -14.56 6.72
C ASP A 34 21.65 -15.75 6.19
N THR A 35 20.91 -15.55 5.11
CA THR A 35 20.05 -16.59 4.53
C THR A 35 20.82 -17.86 4.13
N SER A 36 22.11 -17.75 3.86
CA SER A 36 23.00 -18.90 3.57
C SER A 36 23.27 -19.77 4.81
N GLU A 37 23.05 -19.26 6.02
CA GLU A 37 23.21 -19.99 7.28
C GLU A 37 21.97 -20.83 7.65
N SER A 38 20.90 -20.76 6.85
CA SER A 38 19.68 -21.55 7.05
C SER A 38 20.04 -23.04 7.06
N ASN A 39 19.66 -23.72 8.14
CA ASN A 39 19.92 -25.16 8.33
C ASN A 39 18.65 -26.02 8.24
N LEU A 40 17.49 -25.37 8.12
CA LEU A 40 16.19 -26.01 7.91
C LEU A 40 15.38 -25.20 6.89
N GLU A 41 14.67 -25.90 6.01
CA GLU A 41 13.72 -25.32 5.08
C GLU A 41 12.44 -26.17 5.07
N PHE A 42 11.29 -25.52 5.09
CA PHE A 42 9.98 -26.18 4.96
C PHE A 42 9.02 -25.29 4.17
N TYR A 43 7.88 -25.83 3.76
CA TYR A 43 6.88 -25.05 3.03
C TYR A 43 5.47 -25.23 3.60
N ARG A 44 4.62 -24.22 3.41
CA ARG A 44 3.20 -24.26 3.78
C ARG A 44 2.33 -23.66 2.68
N TYR A 45 1.05 -23.98 2.75
CA TYR A 45 -0.02 -23.28 2.04
C TYR A 45 -0.98 -22.74 3.09
N LEU A 46 -1.19 -21.42 3.10
CA LEU A 46 -2.20 -20.83 3.95
C LEU A 46 -3.58 -21.03 3.31
N ARG A 47 -4.61 -21.20 4.15
CA ARG A 47 -6.00 -21.35 3.72
C ARG A 47 -6.85 -20.35 4.46
N ALA A 48 -7.74 -19.67 3.74
CA ALA A 48 -8.75 -18.83 4.38
C ALA A 48 -9.68 -19.72 5.20
N ALA A 49 -9.89 -19.34 6.46
CA ALA A 49 -10.91 -19.94 7.30
C ALA A 49 -12.27 -19.28 7.00
N PRO A 50 -13.36 -20.06 6.86
CA PRO A 50 -14.70 -19.49 6.78
C PRO A 50 -15.04 -18.79 8.10
N SER A 51 -15.79 -17.69 8.02
CA SER A 51 -16.41 -17.08 9.20
C SER A 51 -17.42 -18.04 9.83
N GLU A 52 -17.86 -17.75 11.05
CA GLU A 52 -18.91 -18.51 11.74
C GLU A 52 -20.22 -18.60 10.92
N MET A 53 -20.45 -17.64 10.03
CA MET A 53 -21.60 -17.58 9.13
C MET A 53 -21.36 -18.30 7.78
N GLY A 54 -20.20 -18.95 7.61
CA GLY A 54 -19.80 -19.63 6.37
C GLY A 54 -19.31 -18.69 5.27
N GLU A 55 -19.30 -17.38 5.51
CA GLU A 55 -18.79 -16.38 4.56
C GLU A 55 -17.27 -16.30 4.65
N VAL A 56 -16.59 -16.33 3.50
CA VAL A 56 -15.13 -16.16 3.42
C VAL A 56 -14.85 -14.71 3.07
N ASP A 57 -13.91 -14.08 3.78
CA ASP A 57 -13.43 -12.73 3.44
C ASP A 57 -13.02 -12.67 1.96
N ARG A 58 -13.52 -11.66 1.25
CA ARG A 58 -13.38 -11.57 -0.21
C ARG A 58 -11.91 -11.39 -0.65
N ALA A 59 -11.11 -10.67 0.14
CA ALA A 59 -9.67 -10.50 -0.13
C ALA A 59 -8.91 -11.80 0.16
N ALA A 60 -9.20 -12.46 1.29
CA ALA A 60 -8.63 -13.77 1.59
C ALA A 60 -9.02 -14.82 0.54
N ALA A 61 -10.25 -14.78 0.03
CA ALA A 61 -10.71 -15.66 -1.04
C ALA A 61 -10.02 -15.39 -2.39
N GLU A 62 -9.72 -14.13 -2.71
CA GLU A 62 -8.97 -13.77 -3.92
C GLU A 62 -7.50 -14.16 -3.85
N GLU A 63 -6.87 -14.00 -2.69
CA GLU A 63 -5.50 -14.45 -2.48
C GLU A 63 -5.41 -15.99 -2.50
N VAL A 64 -6.40 -16.69 -1.95
CA VAL A 64 -6.49 -18.17 -2.01
C VAL A 64 -6.75 -18.71 -3.43
N LYS A 65 -7.36 -17.93 -4.34
CA LYS A 65 -7.49 -18.35 -5.76
C LYS A 65 -6.12 -18.56 -6.41
N ILE A 66 -5.08 -17.91 -5.89
CA ILE A 66 -3.68 -18.16 -6.22
C ILE A 66 -3.13 -19.02 -5.07
N GLN A 67 -3.22 -20.34 -5.18
CA GLN A 67 -2.58 -21.23 -4.19
C GLN A 67 -1.07 -21.02 -4.21
N ARG A 68 -0.59 -20.11 -3.37
CA ARG A 68 0.79 -19.70 -3.31
C ARG A 68 1.55 -20.58 -2.32
N LYS A 69 2.68 -21.12 -2.76
CA LYS A 69 3.56 -21.91 -1.91
C LYS A 69 4.44 -20.96 -1.10
N TYR A 70 4.37 -21.02 0.23
CA TYR A 70 5.27 -20.26 1.09
C TYR A 70 6.41 -21.15 1.56
N ILE A 71 7.65 -20.77 1.26
CA ILE A 71 8.86 -21.48 1.67
C ILE A 71 9.47 -20.70 2.84
N TYR A 72 9.77 -21.37 3.93
CA TYR A 72 10.33 -20.77 5.13
C TYR A 72 11.72 -21.32 5.42
N LYS A 73 12.67 -20.42 5.59
CA LYS A 73 14.04 -20.68 5.99
C LYS A 73 14.21 -20.46 7.49
N ALA A 74 14.65 -21.50 8.16
CA ALA A 74 14.82 -21.58 9.60
C ALA A 74 16.28 -21.88 9.96
N TYR A 75 16.63 -21.55 11.19
CA TYR A 75 17.99 -21.51 11.71
C TYR A 75 18.08 -22.24 13.06
N ASP A 76 19.29 -22.52 13.50
CA ASP A 76 19.60 -22.95 14.87
C ASP A 76 19.14 -21.95 15.96
N SER A 77 18.90 -20.70 15.57
CA SER A 77 18.39 -19.61 16.39
C SER A 77 16.86 -19.45 16.33
N THR A 78 16.15 -20.27 15.55
CA THR A 78 14.68 -20.31 15.51
C THR A 78 14.13 -21.55 16.20
N CYS A 79 12.87 -21.54 16.62
CA CYS A 79 12.25 -22.69 17.30
C CYS A 79 10.90 -23.10 16.70
N LEU A 80 10.29 -24.11 17.31
CA LEU A 80 9.00 -24.66 16.90
C LEU A 80 7.87 -23.62 16.95
N VAL A 81 7.97 -22.59 17.80
CA VAL A 81 6.96 -21.51 17.85
C VAL A 81 6.97 -20.68 16.56
N GLU A 82 8.14 -20.32 16.02
CA GLU A 82 8.24 -19.64 14.74
C GLU A 82 7.83 -20.55 13.58
N ASN A 83 8.05 -21.85 13.71
CA ASN A 83 7.67 -22.82 12.68
C ASN A 83 6.16 -23.15 12.69
N ASP A 84 5.40 -22.65 13.65
CA ASP A 84 4.00 -23.03 13.92
C ASP A 84 3.83 -24.54 14.25
N GLU A 85 4.73 -25.06 15.10
CA GLU A 85 4.79 -26.46 15.56
C GLU A 85 4.80 -26.57 17.10
N GLU A 86 4.82 -25.46 17.83
CA GLU A 86 4.68 -25.39 19.30
C GLU A 86 3.78 -24.19 19.66
N PRO A 87 2.86 -24.33 20.65
CA PRO A 87 2.11 -23.18 21.15
C PRO A 87 3.03 -22.04 21.62
N PRO A 88 2.65 -20.77 21.41
CA PRO A 88 3.44 -19.64 21.87
C PRO A 88 3.59 -19.64 23.40
N ARG A 89 4.72 -19.11 23.86
CA ARG A 89 4.97 -18.87 25.28
C ARG A 89 4.23 -17.63 25.76
N ARG A 90 4.41 -17.27 27.03
CA ARG A 90 3.91 -16.01 27.57
C ARG A 90 4.58 -14.82 26.88
N LEU A 91 3.87 -13.70 26.87
CA LEU A 91 4.38 -12.44 26.34
C LEU A 91 5.69 -12.05 27.03
N ASN A 92 6.67 -11.63 26.23
CA ASN A 92 7.98 -11.22 26.71
C ASN A 92 7.88 -10.03 27.68
N SER A 93 8.30 -10.21 28.93
CA SER A 93 8.15 -9.20 29.98
C SER A 93 8.99 -7.94 29.73
N ASP A 94 10.14 -8.05 29.07
CA ASP A 94 10.97 -6.89 28.75
C ASP A 94 10.29 -6.05 27.67
N ALA A 95 9.69 -6.71 26.68
CA ALA A 95 8.89 -6.05 25.65
C ALA A 95 7.70 -5.30 26.24
N VAL A 96 6.96 -5.92 27.19
CA VAL A 96 5.87 -5.26 27.94
C VAL A 96 6.39 -4.02 28.69
N ARG A 97 7.51 -4.14 29.42
CA ARG A 97 8.07 -3.02 30.18
C ARG A 97 8.44 -1.83 29.29
N ILE A 98 8.98 -2.10 28.09
CA ILE A 98 9.28 -1.05 27.12
C ILE A 98 7.99 -0.38 26.64
N ALA A 99 6.98 -1.17 26.25
CA ALA A 99 5.68 -0.64 25.83
C ALA A 99 5.00 0.20 26.93
N LEU A 100 5.01 -0.26 28.19
CA LEU A 100 4.47 0.51 29.32
C LEU A 100 5.26 1.80 29.57
N THR A 101 6.59 1.78 29.37
CA THR A 101 7.42 2.98 29.47
C THR A 101 7.00 4.01 28.41
N LEU A 102 6.84 3.56 27.16
CA LEU A 102 6.36 4.40 26.06
C LEU A 102 4.96 4.96 26.34
N ALA A 103 4.02 4.13 26.80
CA ALA A 103 2.69 4.56 27.19
C ALA A 103 2.72 5.71 28.21
N LYS A 104 3.59 5.61 29.23
CA LYS A 104 3.78 6.70 30.21
C LYS A 104 4.41 7.95 29.59
N MET A 105 5.39 7.81 28.72
CA MET A 105 6.02 8.93 28.02
C MET A 105 5.02 9.68 27.11
N PHE A 106 4.07 8.95 26.53
CA PHE A 106 2.98 9.49 25.70
C PHE A 106 1.71 9.85 26.50
N GLN A 107 1.77 9.81 27.83
CA GLN A 107 0.65 10.16 28.73
C GLN A 107 -0.63 9.36 28.45
N MET A 108 -0.50 8.11 28.01
CA MET A 108 -1.60 7.24 27.64
C MET A 108 -2.27 6.58 28.86
N GLN A 109 -3.53 6.18 28.67
CA GLN A 109 -4.25 5.29 29.57
C GLN A 109 -3.87 3.84 29.29
N ILE A 110 -3.19 3.22 30.25
CA ILE A 110 -2.75 1.83 30.15
C ILE A 110 -3.92 0.90 30.47
N VAL A 111 -4.07 -0.18 29.71
CA VAL A 111 -5.11 -1.18 29.96
C VAL A 111 -4.82 -1.98 31.24
N ASP A 112 -5.87 -2.41 31.95
CA ASP A 112 -5.72 -3.19 33.18
C ASP A 112 -5.18 -4.61 32.90
N GLU A 113 -5.51 -5.18 31.75
CA GLU A 113 -5.10 -6.53 31.33
C GLU A 113 -4.74 -6.56 29.84
N LEU A 114 -3.62 -7.24 29.52
CA LEU A 114 -3.16 -7.42 28.14
C LEU A 114 -3.78 -8.70 27.55
N HIS A 115 -4.59 -8.55 26.51
CA HIS A 115 -5.18 -9.66 25.77
C HIS A 115 -4.50 -9.79 24.40
N THR A 116 -3.86 -10.94 24.13
CA THR A 116 -3.26 -11.23 22.83
C THR A 116 -4.34 -11.65 21.83
N MET A 117 -4.45 -10.89 20.76
CA MET A 117 -5.34 -11.10 19.63
C MET A 117 -4.58 -11.69 18.43
N ARG A 118 -5.32 -12.16 17.43
CA ARG A 118 -4.80 -12.70 16.17
C ARG A 118 -5.31 -11.86 15.01
N LYS A 119 -4.44 -11.00 14.46
CA LYS A 119 -4.70 -10.22 13.25
C LYS A 119 -4.40 -11.10 12.04
N ILE A 120 -5.40 -11.43 11.23
CA ILE A 120 -5.23 -12.33 10.08
C ILE A 120 -4.25 -11.73 9.07
N VAL A 121 -3.27 -12.52 8.63
CA VAL A 121 -2.25 -12.14 7.65
C VAL A 121 -2.09 -13.28 6.66
N VAL A 122 -2.48 -13.03 5.41
CA VAL A 122 -2.61 -14.04 4.35
C VAL A 122 -1.47 -14.04 3.34
N ASP A 123 -0.53 -13.10 3.44
CA ASP A 123 0.59 -12.94 2.51
C ASP A 123 1.72 -13.96 2.70
N GLY A 124 1.64 -14.81 3.73
CA GLY A 124 2.66 -15.80 4.09
C GLY A 124 3.81 -15.25 4.95
N SER A 125 3.76 -13.99 5.38
CA SER A 125 4.80 -13.42 6.23
C SER A 125 4.72 -13.87 7.70
N ASN A 126 3.60 -14.45 8.12
CA ASN A 126 3.43 -15.16 9.40
C ASN A 126 3.12 -16.63 9.14
N THR A 127 3.93 -17.54 9.70
CA THR A 127 3.78 -19.00 9.52
C THR A 127 2.41 -19.53 9.99
N THR A 128 1.83 -18.87 10.98
CA THR A 128 0.52 -19.10 11.59
C THR A 128 -0.67 -18.61 10.73
N GLY A 129 -0.43 -17.79 9.71
CA GLY A 129 -1.49 -17.07 8.97
C GLY A 129 -2.12 -15.92 9.76
N PHE A 130 -1.53 -15.53 10.89
CA PHE A 130 -1.94 -14.37 11.68
C PHE A 130 -0.76 -13.80 12.48
N GLN A 131 -0.78 -12.49 12.69
CA GLN A 131 0.12 -11.78 13.59
C GLN A 131 -0.49 -11.72 14.99
N ARG A 132 0.30 -12.05 16.02
CA ARG A 132 -0.15 -11.87 17.41
C ARG A 132 0.10 -10.41 17.83
N THR A 133 -0.97 -9.75 18.28
CA THR A 133 -0.96 -8.32 18.67
C THR A 133 -1.75 -8.15 19.98
N ALA A 134 -1.29 -7.30 20.89
CA ALA A 134 -1.99 -6.94 22.11
C ALA A 134 -2.05 -5.42 22.28
N LEU A 135 -3.23 -4.89 22.61
CA LEU A 135 -3.42 -3.49 22.94
C LEU A 135 -2.79 -3.20 24.31
N VAL A 136 -1.93 -2.19 24.41
CA VAL A 136 -1.22 -1.82 25.64
C VAL A 136 -1.81 -0.56 26.27
N ALA A 137 -2.11 0.45 25.46
CA ALA A 137 -2.63 1.72 25.96
C ALA A 137 -3.42 2.47 24.87
N THR A 138 -4.32 3.35 25.30
CA THR A 138 -5.10 4.26 24.45
C THR A 138 -5.05 5.69 24.99
N ASP A 139 -5.60 6.64 24.23
CA ASP A 139 -5.95 7.98 24.70
C ASP A 139 -4.80 8.75 25.38
N GLY A 140 -3.65 8.84 24.69
CA GLY A 140 -2.56 9.72 25.10
C GLY A 140 -2.44 10.96 24.22
N PHE A 141 -1.35 11.70 24.43
CA PHE A 141 -1.03 12.85 23.59
C PHE A 141 0.46 13.23 23.71
N ILE A 142 0.92 13.96 22.71
CA ILE A 142 2.21 14.65 22.72
C ILE A 142 2.00 16.13 22.42
N GLU A 143 2.96 16.96 22.83
CA GLU A 143 3.00 18.39 22.54
C GLU A 143 4.13 18.65 21.54
N SER A 144 3.82 18.65 20.24
CA SER A 144 4.80 18.89 19.17
C SER A 144 4.15 19.65 18.00
N GLY A 145 4.46 20.94 17.88
CA GLY A 145 3.78 21.84 16.94
C GLY A 145 2.29 22.04 17.23
N GLY A 146 1.89 21.78 18.49
CA GLY A 146 0.50 21.67 18.94
C GLY A 146 0.23 20.31 19.60
N ARG A 147 -0.90 20.19 20.29
CA ARG A 147 -1.32 18.90 20.86
C ARG A 147 -1.75 17.95 19.75
N VAL A 148 -1.21 16.73 19.77
CA VAL A 148 -1.59 15.64 18.88
C VAL A 148 -1.90 14.41 19.73
N GLY A 149 -3.10 13.84 19.56
CA GLY A 149 -3.49 12.62 20.25
C GLY A 149 -2.65 11.42 19.83
N ILE A 150 -2.44 10.48 20.76
CA ILE A 150 -1.92 9.14 20.49
C ILE A 150 -3.07 8.18 20.81
N ASP A 151 -3.74 7.70 19.77
CA ASP A 151 -4.98 6.91 19.91
C ASP A 151 -4.68 5.51 20.42
N VAL A 152 -3.58 4.91 19.95
CA VAL A 152 -3.29 3.50 20.19
C VAL A 152 -1.80 3.21 20.31
N LEU A 153 -1.48 2.34 21.27
CA LEU A 153 -0.18 1.69 21.40
C LEU A 153 -0.42 0.19 21.54
N CYS A 154 0.08 -0.58 20.58
CA CYS A 154 0.04 -2.03 20.60
C CYS A 154 1.45 -2.61 20.73
N ILE A 155 1.52 -3.85 21.21
CA ILE A 155 2.71 -4.70 21.13
C ILE A 155 2.41 -5.90 20.23
N GLU A 156 3.28 -6.19 19.27
CA GLU A 156 3.04 -7.20 18.26
C GLU A 156 4.31 -7.91 17.78
N GLU A 157 4.11 -9.02 17.08
CA GLU A 157 5.18 -9.76 16.41
C GLU A 157 5.56 -9.07 15.09
N GLU A 158 6.85 -8.85 14.85
CA GLU A 158 7.32 -8.54 13.50
C GLU A 158 7.13 -9.74 12.56
N ALA A 159 6.89 -9.47 11.28
CA ALA A 159 6.69 -10.48 10.25
C ALA A 159 8.01 -11.04 9.72
N ALA A 160 7.97 -12.25 9.14
CA ALA A 160 9.12 -12.87 8.48
C ALA A 160 9.66 -11.98 7.35
N GLN A 161 10.97 -12.09 7.06
CA GLN A 161 11.58 -11.31 5.99
C GLN A 161 11.39 -12.01 4.65
N LYS A 162 10.75 -11.34 3.69
CA LYS A 162 10.69 -11.81 2.30
C LYS A 162 12.08 -11.74 1.69
N ILE A 163 12.59 -12.87 1.21
CA ILE A 163 13.95 -13.01 0.62
C ILE A 163 13.91 -13.38 -0.86
N GLY A 164 12.77 -13.84 -1.37
CA GLY A 164 12.60 -14.17 -2.78
C GLY A 164 11.15 -14.40 -3.15
N GLU A 165 10.85 -14.28 -4.43
CA GLU A 165 9.55 -14.56 -5.02
C GLU A 165 9.78 -15.12 -6.43
N ASP A 166 9.22 -16.29 -6.70
CA ASP A 166 8.98 -16.78 -8.04
C ASP A 166 7.46 -16.82 -8.29
N GLY A 167 7.03 -16.93 -9.55
CA GLY A 167 5.61 -16.75 -9.91
C GLY A 167 4.62 -17.60 -9.09
N GLU A 168 5.07 -18.72 -8.53
CA GLU A 168 4.24 -19.68 -7.79
C GLU A 168 4.57 -19.75 -6.29
N SER A 169 5.71 -19.20 -5.85
CA SER A 169 6.16 -19.29 -4.46
C SER A 169 6.79 -18.01 -3.92
N VAL A 170 6.71 -17.84 -2.61
CA VAL A 170 7.41 -16.77 -1.88
C VAL A 170 8.28 -17.40 -0.82
N THR A 171 9.53 -16.97 -0.75
CA THR A 171 10.49 -17.45 0.24
C THR A 171 10.66 -16.41 1.33
N TYR A 172 10.51 -16.85 2.59
CA TYR A 172 10.63 -16.05 3.80
C TYR A 172 11.74 -16.58 4.71
N SER A 173 12.42 -15.68 5.41
CA SER A 173 13.38 -15.97 6.49
C SER A 173 12.72 -15.75 7.86
N LEU A 174 12.82 -16.75 8.75
CA LEU A 174 12.14 -16.76 10.06
C LEU A 174 12.92 -16.09 11.18
N ASP A 175 14.18 -15.75 10.97
CA ASP A 175 15.03 -15.01 11.93
C ASP A 175 14.35 -13.71 12.41
N ARG A 176 13.64 -13.00 11.52
CA ARG A 176 12.89 -11.78 11.84
C ARG A 176 11.53 -12.01 12.49
N LEU A 177 10.86 -13.12 12.16
CA LEU A 177 9.51 -13.42 12.64
C LEU A 177 9.48 -13.46 14.17
N GLY A 178 8.58 -12.70 14.79
CA GLY A 178 8.39 -12.69 16.25
C GLY A 178 9.31 -11.76 17.03
N ILE A 179 10.20 -10.99 16.37
CA ILE A 179 10.88 -9.87 17.05
C ILE A 179 9.81 -8.93 17.62
N PRO A 180 9.89 -8.50 18.90
CA PRO A 180 8.86 -7.64 19.46
C PRO A 180 8.85 -6.28 18.78
N LEU A 181 7.66 -5.78 18.53
CA LEU A 181 7.43 -4.52 17.87
C LEU A 181 6.36 -3.74 18.63
N VAL A 182 6.49 -2.41 18.66
CA VAL A 182 5.42 -1.52 19.09
C VAL A 182 4.82 -0.81 17.88
N GLU A 183 3.50 -0.82 17.81
CA GLU A 183 2.71 -0.01 16.87
C GLU A 183 2.17 1.20 17.62
N ILE A 184 2.47 2.40 17.14
CA ILE A 184 1.98 3.67 17.70
C ILE A 184 1.16 4.37 16.63
N GLY A 185 -0.13 4.57 16.89
CA GLY A 185 -1.03 5.33 16.03
C GLY A 185 -1.36 6.69 16.63
N THR A 186 -1.11 7.76 15.89
CA THR A 186 -1.55 9.12 16.26
C THR A 186 -2.99 9.38 15.82
N ALA A 187 -3.66 10.28 16.53
CA ALA A 187 -4.92 10.86 16.10
C ALA A 187 -4.74 11.68 14.79
N PRO A 188 -5.79 11.86 13.98
CA PRO A 188 -5.75 12.67 12.75
C PRO A 188 -5.76 14.19 13.02
N ASP A 189 -4.96 14.62 14.00
CA ASP A 189 -4.88 15.99 14.52
C ASP A 189 -3.83 16.85 13.82
N ILE A 190 -2.94 16.24 13.04
CA ILE A 190 -1.88 16.97 12.35
C ILE A 190 -2.48 17.79 11.21
N LYS A 191 -2.30 19.12 11.24
CA LYS A 191 -2.96 20.08 10.32
C LYS A 191 -2.02 20.73 9.32
N THR A 192 -0.71 20.50 9.41
CA THR A 192 0.27 21.06 8.47
C THR A 192 1.39 20.07 8.15
N PRO A 193 2.01 20.16 6.96
CA PRO A 193 3.19 19.34 6.63
C PRO A 193 4.35 19.53 7.62
N ARG A 194 4.55 20.75 8.14
CA ARG A 194 5.58 21.03 9.13
C ARG A 194 5.31 20.31 10.46
N GLN A 195 4.06 20.35 10.92
CA GLN A 195 3.67 19.64 12.14
C GLN A 195 3.83 18.13 11.97
N ALA A 196 3.59 17.56 10.78
CA ALA A 196 3.85 16.14 10.52
C ALA A 196 5.31 15.76 10.77
N TYR A 197 6.24 16.59 10.29
CA TYR A 197 7.68 16.44 10.58
C TYR A 197 7.98 16.52 12.07
N ASP A 198 7.51 17.58 12.74
CA ASP A 198 7.81 17.81 14.15
C ASP A 198 7.25 16.67 15.03
N VAL A 199 6.09 16.11 14.69
CA VAL A 199 5.50 14.93 15.35
C VAL A 199 6.32 13.68 15.10
N ALA A 200 6.61 13.33 13.84
CA ALA A 200 7.40 12.14 13.52
C ALA A 200 8.80 12.20 14.14
N ALA A 201 9.45 13.37 14.10
CA ALA A 201 10.74 13.62 14.74
C ALA A 201 10.68 13.39 16.25
N TYR A 202 9.62 13.90 16.90
CA TYR A 202 9.40 13.74 18.33
C TYR A 202 9.17 12.28 18.72
N LEU A 203 8.30 11.56 18.00
CA LEU A 203 8.06 10.14 18.22
C LEU A 203 9.36 9.33 18.08
N GLY A 204 10.12 9.57 17.01
CA GLY A 204 11.42 8.94 16.81
C GLY A 204 12.44 9.28 17.91
N MET A 205 12.44 10.52 18.41
CA MET A 205 13.26 10.91 19.55
C MET A 205 12.87 10.13 20.81
N VAL A 206 11.58 10.09 21.17
CA VAL A 206 11.08 9.36 22.34
C VAL A 206 11.46 7.88 22.28
N LEU A 207 11.22 7.23 21.14
CA LEU A 207 11.60 5.83 20.91
C LEU A 207 13.10 5.63 21.14
N ARG A 208 13.96 6.48 20.56
CA ARG A 208 15.42 6.42 20.76
C ARG A 208 15.86 6.67 22.20
N SER A 209 15.17 7.57 22.91
CA SER A 209 15.46 7.91 24.30
C SER A 209 15.23 6.75 25.27
N THR A 210 14.43 5.74 24.89
CA THR A 210 14.31 4.53 25.71
C THR A 210 15.62 3.74 25.79
N GLY A 211 16.50 3.86 24.80
CA GLY A 211 17.69 3.02 24.66
C GLY A 211 17.39 1.53 24.44
N ARG A 212 16.13 1.18 24.14
CA ARG A 212 15.64 -0.21 24.08
C ARG A 212 14.89 -0.52 22.78
N VAL A 213 15.16 0.25 21.74
CA VAL A 213 14.65 0.02 20.39
C VAL A 213 15.79 -0.36 19.47
N LYS A 214 15.53 -1.26 18.51
CA LYS A 214 16.53 -1.62 17.50
C LYS A 214 16.85 -0.41 16.63
N ARG A 215 18.07 -0.42 16.08
CA ARG A 215 18.60 0.63 15.22
C ARG A 215 19.13 0.02 13.94
N GLY A 216 19.09 0.81 12.87
CA GLY A 216 19.52 0.38 11.54
C GLY A 216 18.35 0.32 10.55
N LEU A 217 18.68 0.04 9.31
CA LEU A 217 17.71 -0.03 8.23
C LEU A 217 16.66 -1.11 8.51
N GLY A 218 15.38 -0.79 8.25
CA GLY A 218 14.27 -1.72 8.41
C GLY A 218 13.82 -2.00 9.85
N THR A 219 14.37 -1.30 10.84
CA THR A 219 13.97 -1.45 12.25
C THR A 219 12.79 -0.58 12.66
N ILE A 220 12.50 0.46 11.86
CA ILE A 220 11.36 1.36 12.00
C ILE A 220 10.62 1.45 10.67
N ARG A 221 9.30 1.42 10.71
CA ARG A 221 8.42 1.75 9.60
C ARG A 221 7.52 2.90 10.01
N GLN A 222 7.23 3.77 9.05
CA GLN A 222 6.37 4.92 9.25
C GLN A 222 5.40 5.02 8.08
N ASP A 223 4.12 4.97 8.40
CA ASP A 223 3.02 5.10 7.46
C ASP A 223 2.27 6.41 7.77
N VAL A 224 1.83 7.11 6.73
CA VAL A 224 1.27 8.45 6.84
C VAL A 224 -0.09 8.48 6.16
N ASN A 225 -1.11 8.80 6.94
CA ASN A 225 -2.50 8.89 6.52
C ASN A 225 -2.86 10.35 6.29
N ILE A 226 -3.31 10.71 5.09
CA ILE A 226 -3.58 12.10 4.69
C ILE A 226 -4.98 12.21 4.12
N SER A 227 -5.70 13.28 4.47
CA SER A 227 -6.99 13.65 3.90
C SER A 227 -7.21 15.16 3.92
N ILE A 228 -8.10 15.63 3.06
CA ILE A 228 -8.69 16.98 3.07
C ILE A 228 -10.22 16.89 3.14
N ALA A 229 -10.93 17.97 3.48
CA ALA A 229 -12.36 17.94 3.84
C ALA A 229 -13.29 17.25 2.82
N ASP A 230 -13.08 17.50 1.52
CA ASP A 230 -13.85 16.90 0.42
C ASP A 230 -13.10 15.79 -0.32
N GLY A 231 -11.92 15.44 0.17
CA GLY A 231 -11.02 14.45 -0.42
C GLY A 231 -11.26 13.05 0.11
N ALA A 232 -10.20 12.26 0.13
CA ALA A 232 -10.23 10.89 0.65
C ALA A 232 -9.05 10.66 1.59
N ARG A 233 -9.21 9.72 2.52
CA ARG A 233 -8.09 9.20 3.31
C ARG A 233 -7.19 8.37 2.40
N VAL A 234 -5.94 8.79 2.27
CA VAL A 234 -4.89 8.10 1.52
C VAL A 234 -3.79 7.72 2.48
N GLU A 235 -3.40 6.45 2.47
CA GLU A 235 -2.32 5.91 3.27
C GLU A 235 -1.06 5.80 2.39
N MET A 236 -0.02 6.53 2.75
CA MET A 236 1.30 6.40 2.16
C MET A 236 2.16 5.49 3.05
N LYS A 237 2.55 4.34 2.52
CA LYS A 237 3.33 3.34 3.24
C LYS A 237 4.83 3.53 3.06
N GLY A 238 5.59 3.25 4.12
CA GLY A 238 7.04 3.16 4.06
C GLY A 238 7.76 4.49 3.83
N VAL A 239 7.31 5.55 4.50
CA VAL A 239 7.98 6.86 4.48
C VAL A 239 9.27 6.79 5.31
N GLN A 240 10.37 6.38 4.70
CA GLN A 240 11.64 6.14 5.38
C GLN A 240 12.40 7.42 5.74
N GLU A 241 12.37 8.41 4.85
CA GLU A 241 13.11 9.66 5.01
C GLU A 241 12.23 10.72 5.68
N LEU A 242 12.54 11.01 6.94
CA LEU A 242 11.80 11.98 7.74
C LEU A 242 11.78 13.38 7.11
N ASP A 243 12.89 13.83 6.51
CA ASP A 243 12.99 15.16 5.89
C ASP A 243 12.11 15.30 4.62
N LEU A 244 11.72 14.19 3.99
CA LEU A 244 10.80 14.20 2.85
C LEU A 244 9.33 14.28 3.27
N LEU A 245 9.02 14.01 4.55
CA LEU A 245 7.64 13.94 5.03
C LEU A 245 6.82 15.21 4.72
N PRO A 246 7.31 16.45 4.96
CA PRO A 246 6.56 17.65 4.59
C PRO A 246 6.23 17.71 3.10
N VAL A 247 7.20 17.37 2.24
CA VAL A 247 7.03 17.40 0.78
C VAL A 247 5.99 16.37 0.36
N LEU A 248 6.05 15.15 0.91
CA LEU A 248 5.06 14.12 0.61
C LEU A 248 3.65 14.54 1.03
N VAL A 249 3.50 15.15 2.21
CA VAL A 249 2.20 15.64 2.66
C VAL A 249 1.68 16.76 1.76
N GLU A 250 2.54 17.72 1.41
CA GLU A 250 2.19 18.81 0.50
C GLU A 250 1.77 18.29 -0.88
N ARG A 251 2.52 17.33 -1.44
CA ARG A 251 2.22 16.71 -2.73
C ARG A 251 0.90 15.96 -2.71
N GLU A 252 0.58 15.25 -1.64
CA GLU A 252 -0.70 14.54 -1.54
C GLU A 252 -1.88 15.52 -1.44
N VAL A 253 -1.72 16.62 -0.70
CA VAL A 253 -2.72 17.68 -0.65
C VAL A 253 -2.94 18.29 -2.04
N GLU A 254 -1.86 18.63 -2.75
CA GLU A 254 -1.90 19.15 -4.13
C GLU A 254 -2.65 18.19 -5.06
N ARG A 255 -2.35 16.88 -4.96
CA ARG A 255 -3.00 15.83 -5.74
C ARG A 255 -4.51 15.80 -5.51
N GLN A 256 -4.93 15.79 -4.24
CA GLN A 256 -6.35 15.75 -3.91
C GLN A 256 -7.07 17.02 -4.36
N VAL A 257 -6.50 18.21 -4.14
CA VAL A 257 -7.07 19.48 -4.62
C VAL A 257 -7.26 19.46 -6.13
N ASN A 258 -6.25 19.02 -6.89
CA ASN A 258 -6.34 18.96 -8.34
C ASN A 258 -7.34 17.90 -8.82
N LEU A 259 -7.46 16.77 -8.13
CA LEU A 259 -8.49 15.76 -8.42
C LEU A 259 -9.91 16.28 -8.15
N LEU A 260 -10.12 17.06 -7.09
CA LEU A 260 -11.41 17.70 -6.83
C LEU A 260 -11.75 18.69 -7.93
N ALA A 261 -10.78 19.48 -8.39
CA ALA A 261 -10.98 20.39 -9.52
C ALA A 261 -11.31 19.66 -10.83
N VAL A 262 -10.73 18.47 -11.06
CA VAL A 262 -11.10 17.58 -12.18
C VAL A 262 -12.52 17.06 -12.00
N ARG A 263 -12.87 16.55 -10.81
CA ARG A 263 -14.21 16.05 -10.49
C ARG A 263 -15.28 17.12 -10.76
N ASP A 264 -15.06 18.33 -10.27
CA ASP A 264 -16.04 19.41 -10.39
C ASP A 264 -16.27 19.80 -11.86
N GLU A 265 -15.21 19.79 -12.67
CA GLU A 265 -15.30 20.03 -14.11
C GLU A 265 -16.01 18.87 -14.84
N LEU A 266 -15.74 17.61 -14.46
CA LEU A 266 -16.44 16.45 -15.01
C LEU A 266 -17.94 16.48 -14.68
N LEU A 267 -18.30 16.84 -13.46
CA LEU A 267 -19.70 17.00 -13.05
C LEU A 267 -20.39 18.11 -13.85
N LYS A 268 -19.71 19.25 -14.04
CA LYS A 268 -20.22 20.37 -14.85
C LYS A 268 -20.45 19.96 -16.32
N ARG A 269 -19.60 19.09 -16.86
CA ARG A 269 -19.73 18.56 -18.23
C ARG A 269 -20.75 17.43 -18.35
N ASN A 270 -21.35 16.97 -17.26
CA ASN A 270 -22.13 15.73 -17.21
C ASN A 270 -21.38 14.54 -17.84
N ALA A 271 -20.07 14.48 -17.58
CA ALA A 271 -19.15 13.49 -18.14
C ALA A 271 -19.58 12.06 -17.80
N ARG A 272 -19.30 11.13 -18.70
CA ARG A 272 -19.68 9.71 -18.57
C ARG A 272 -18.54 8.80 -18.97
N VAL A 273 -18.50 7.62 -18.37
CA VAL A 273 -17.56 6.56 -18.74
C VAL A 273 -18.35 5.51 -19.50
N THR A 274 -18.01 5.28 -20.77
CA THR A 274 -18.63 4.20 -21.53
C THR A 274 -18.02 2.86 -21.13
N THR A 275 -18.84 1.81 -21.07
CA THR A 275 -18.37 0.45 -20.81
C THR A 275 -18.11 -0.32 -22.10
N GLU A 276 -18.39 0.29 -23.25
CA GLU A 276 -18.17 -0.31 -24.55
C GLU A 276 -16.69 -0.22 -24.89
N ILE A 277 -16.11 -1.37 -25.20
CA ILE A 277 -14.71 -1.49 -25.60
C ILE A 277 -14.71 -1.77 -27.09
N VAL A 278 -14.03 -0.92 -27.85
CA VAL A 278 -13.96 -1.02 -29.31
C VAL A 278 -12.59 -1.56 -29.69
N ASP A 279 -12.56 -2.59 -30.54
CA ASP A 279 -11.32 -3.07 -31.14
C ASP A 279 -10.91 -2.13 -32.27
N VAL A 280 -9.76 -1.47 -32.10
CA VAL A 280 -9.19 -0.52 -33.06
C VAL A 280 -7.85 -1.02 -33.62
N THR A 281 -7.57 -2.32 -33.49
CA THR A 281 -6.33 -2.96 -33.94
C THR A 281 -6.05 -2.68 -35.42
N ASP A 282 -7.09 -2.72 -36.25
CA ASP A 282 -6.97 -2.54 -37.70
C ASP A 282 -6.55 -1.12 -38.09
N LEU A 283 -6.89 -0.12 -37.28
CA LEU A 283 -6.51 1.27 -37.51
C LEU A 283 -4.99 1.47 -37.41
N PHE A 284 -4.34 0.74 -36.50
CA PHE A 284 -2.94 0.90 -36.18
C PHE A 284 -2.02 -0.11 -36.87
N ARG A 285 -2.49 -0.92 -37.83
CA ARG A 285 -1.66 -1.94 -38.53
C ARG A 285 -0.39 -1.37 -39.14
N GLU A 286 -0.46 -0.16 -39.68
CA GLU A 286 0.66 0.50 -40.37
C GLU A 286 1.34 1.57 -39.50
N THR A 287 1.01 1.65 -38.20
CA THR A 287 1.46 2.73 -37.33
C THR A 287 2.97 2.83 -37.21
N ALA A 288 3.52 4.05 -37.10
CA ALA A 288 4.94 4.24 -36.82
C ALA A 288 5.29 4.00 -35.34
N SER A 289 4.31 3.85 -34.45
CA SER A 289 4.53 3.60 -33.03
C SER A 289 5.20 2.26 -32.79
N LYS A 290 6.44 2.30 -32.28
CA LYS A 290 7.20 1.09 -31.93
C LYS A 290 6.53 0.27 -30.84
N ILE A 291 5.76 0.92 -29.96
CA ILE A 291 5.11 0.24 -28.83
C ILE A 291 3.91 -0.57 -29.35
N LEU A 292 3.04 0.06 -30.15
CA LEU A 292 1.90 -0.63 -30.75
C LEU A 292 2.35 -1.73 -31.71
N LYS A 293 3.37 -1.48 -32.55
CA LYS A 293 3.96 -2.48 -33.44
C LYS A 293 4.42 -3.74 -32.71
N ARG A 294 5.14 -3.59 -31.59
CA ARG A 294 5.60 -4.74 -30.79
C ARG A 294 4.44 -5.61 -30.29
N THR A 295 3.32 -4.99 -29.92
CA THR A 295 2.12 -5.72 -29.51
C THR A 295 1.49 -6.44 -30.69
N LEU A 296 1.38 -5.79 -31.85
CA LEU A 296 0.83 -6.38 -33.08
C LEU A 296 1.68 -7.54 -33.60
N ASP A 297 3.01 -7.42 -33.56
CA ASP A 297 3.96 -8.44 -34.02
C ASP A 297 3.82 -9.79 -33.28
N VAL A 298 3.35 -9.74 -32.02
CA VAL A 298 3.09 -10.94 -31.20
C VAL A 298 1.62 -11.37 -31.21
N GLY A 299 0.82 -10.86 -32.15
CA GLY A 299 -0.61 -11.16 -32.28
C GLY A 299 -1.48 -10.53 -31.19
N GLY A 300 -1.04 -9.42 -30.60
CA GLY A 300 -1.81 -8.64 -29.64
C GLY A 300 -2.93 -7.82 -30.28
N VAL A 301 -3.78 -7.24 -29.44
CA VAL A 301 -4.90 -6.38 -29.85
C VAL A 301 -4.75 -4.98 -29.27
N ILE A 302 -5.34 -3.99 -29.93
CA ILE A 302 -5.39 -2.60 -29.48
C ILE A 302 -6.86 -2.24 -29.28
N LEU A 303 -7.22 -1.96 -28.03
CA LEU A 303 -8.58 -1.69 -27.62
C LEU A 303 -8.72 -0.23 -27.18
N ALA A 304 -9.89 0.35 -27.45
CA ALA A 304 -10.22 1.71 -27.11
C ALA A 304 -11.46 1.77 -26.21
N VAL A 305 -11.47 2.73 -25.28
CA VAL A 305 -12.62 3.11 -24.47
C VAL A 305 -12.80 4.63 -24.53
N VAL A 306 -14.05 5.08 -24.64
CA VAL A 306 -14.40 6.50 -24.69
C VAL A 306 -14.78 7.01 -23.30
N LEU A 307 -14.13 8.09 -22.90
CA LEU A 307 -14.43 8.85 -21.69
C LEU A 307 -15.10 10.16 -22.13
N GLU A 308 -16.43 10.17 -22.10
CA GLU A 308 -17.25 11.31 -22.55
C GLU A 308 -17.05 12.51 -21.63
N GLY A 309 -16.68 13.67 -22.17
CA GLY A 309 -16.43 14.90 -21.41
C GLY A 309 -15.06 14.98 -20.71
N PHE A 310 -14.20 13.98 -20.85
CA PHE A 310 -12.87 13.93 -20.21
C PHE A 310 -11.76 14.64 -21.00
N GLY A 311 -12.05 15.16 -22.19
CA GLY A 311 -11.08 15.83 -23.06
C GLY A 311 -10.35 16.98 -22.34
N GLY A 312 -9.02 16.95 -22.43
CA GLY A 312 -8.11 17.88 -21.75
C GLY A 312 -7.95 17.69 -20.24
N LEU A 313 -8.74 16.81 -19.61
CA LEU A 313 -8.67 16.53 -18.17
C LEU A 313 -7.78 15.33 -17.85
N VAL A 314 -7.67 14.35 -18.75
CA VAL A 314 -6.79 13.19 -18.57
C VAL A 314 -5.33 13.61 -18.65
N GLY A 315 -5.01 14.56 -19.53
CA GLY A 315 -3.68 15.16 -19.63
C GLY A 315 -3.35 16.19 -18.55
N ARG A 316 -4.31 16.57 -17.70
CA ARG A 316 -4.11 17.59 -16.66
C ARG A 316 -3.15 17.10 -15.59
N GLU A 317 -2.19 17.94 -15.25
CA GLU A 317 -1.22 17.68 -14.19
C GLU A 317 -1.89 17.76 -12.81
N LEU A 318 -1.67 16.73 -11.99
CA LEU A 318 -2.19 16.61 -10.62
C LEU A 318 -1.11 16.89 -9.58
N GLN A 319 0.13 16.52 -9.90
CA GLN A 319 1.35 16.76 -9.14
C GLN A 319 2.48 16.95 -10.15
N PRO A 320 3.62 17.57 -9.81
CA PRO A 320 4.74 17.70 -10.73
C PRO A 320 5.15 16.38 -11.37
N GLY A 321 5.02 16.30 -12.69
CA GLY A 321 5.33 15.12 -13.49
C GLY A 321 4.30 14.00 -13.46
N ARG A 322 3.16 14.15 -12.78
CA ARG A 322 2.04 13.18 -12.76
C ARG A 322 0.73 13.82 -13.18
N ARG A 323 0.01 13.15 -14.08
CA ARG A 323 -1.28 13.59 -14.64
C ARG A 323 -2.40 12.67 -14.18
N LEU A 324 -3.66 13.02 -14.48
CA LEU A 324 -4.78 12.10 -14.27
C LEU A 324 -4.59 10.78 -15.05
N GLY A 325 -4.09 10.84 -16.27
CA GLY A 325 -3.72 9.67 -17.07
C GLY A 325 -2.63 8.80 -16.41
N SER A 326 -1.75 9.38 -15.59
CA SER A 326 -0.78 8.61 -14.80
C SER A 326 -1.47 7.74 -13.76
N GLU A 327 -2.52 8.24 -13.09
CA GLU A 327 -3.32 7.44 -12.14
C GLU A 327 -4.06 6.30 -12.83
N PHE A 328 -4.62 6.56 -14.03
CA PHE A 328 -5.25 5.51 -14.84
C PHE A 328 -4.23 4.42 -15.24
N SER A 329 -3.03 4.83 -15.65
CA SER A 329 -1.93 3.91 -16.00
C SER A 329 -1.49 3.06 -14.81
N ASP A 330 -1.32 3.66 -13.63
CA ASP A 330 -0.92 2.94 -12.42
C ASP A 330 -2.00 1.95 -11.96
N HIS A 331 -3.27 2.27 -12.18
CA HIS A 331 -4.37 1.35 -11.93
C HIS A 331 -4.42 0.21 -12.95
N ALA A 332 -4.22 0.49 -14.24
CA ALA A 332 -4.20 -0.51 -15.30
C ALA A 332 -3.06 -1.52 -15.12
N LYS A 333 -1.86 -1.07 -14.75
CA LYS A 333 -0.68 -1.93 -14.50
C LYS A 333 -0.94 -3.01 -13.44
N LYS A 334 -1.79 -2.76 -12.45
CA LYS A 334 -2.18 -3.79 -11.45
C LYS A 334 -2.91 -4.97 -12.07
N SER A 335 -3.54 -4.77 -13.24
CA SER A 335 -4.21 -5.81 -14.01
C SER A 335 -3.27 -6.56 -14.96
N GLY A 336 -1.97 -6.25 -14.94
CA GLY A 336 -0.94 -6.90 -15.76
C GLY A 336 -0.62 -6.19 -17.08
N THR A 337 -1.26 -5.07 -17.39
CA THR A 337 -1.01 -4.32 -18.63
C THR A 337 0.31 -3.53 -18.56
N GLY A 338 1.02 -3.36 -19.68
CA GLY A 338 2.24 -2.55 -19.74
C GLY A 338 2.04 -1.04 -19.55
N GLY A 339 0.79 -0.56 -19.60
CA GLY A 339 0.40 0.85 -19.53
C GLY A 339 -0.79 1.14 -20.43
N ILE A 340 -1.13 2.43 -20.56
CA ILE A 340 -2.21 2.92 -21.42
C ILE A 340 -1.69 4.08 -22.28
N PHE A 341 -2.40 4.40 -23.35
CA PHE A 341 -2.29 5.70 -24.04
C PHE A 341 -3.60 6.46 -23.93
N HIS A 342 -3.58 7.77 -24.05
CA HIS A 342 -4.83 8.55 -24.10
C HIS A 342 -4.75 9.76 -25.02
N THR A 343 -5.87 10.18 -25.61
CA THR A 343 -5.85 11.26 -26.63
C THR A 343 -5.29 12.59 -26.15
N ASP A 344 -5.36 12.92 -24.84
CA ASP A 344 -4.78 14.18 -24.33
C ASP A 344 -3.23 14.22 -24.36
N GLU A 345 -2.56 13.08 -24.54
CA GLU A 345 -1.10 13.03 -24.73
C GLU A 345 -0.70 12.76 -26.18
N LEU A 346 -1.66 12.53 -27.08
CA LEU A 346 -1.42 12.27 -28.49
C LEU A 346 -1.65 13.56 -29.30
N PRO A 347 -0.89 13.81 -30.39
CA PRO A 347 0.03 12.90 -31.06
C PRO A 347 1.43 12.82 -30.40
N LEU A 348 1.81 11.62 -29.95
CA LEU A 348 3.14 11.29 -29.42
C LEU A 348 3.44 9.81 -29.66
N TYR A 349 4.63 9.35 -29.25
CA TYR A 349 5.03 7.93 -29.30
C TYR A 349 4.99 7.27 -30.69
N GLY A 350 5.10 8.09 -31.74
CA GLY A 350 5.02 7.63 -33.13
C GLY A 350 3.60 7.41 -33.64
N ILE A 351 2.58 7.86 -32.90
CA ILE A 351 1.19 7.93 -33.37
C ILE A 351 0.98 9.32 -34.00
N THR A 352 0.47 9.36 -35.24
CA THR A 352 0.26 10.60 -36.01
C THR A 352 -1.08 11.26 -35.69
N GLU A 353 -1.21 12.55 -36.00
CA GLU A 353 -2.49 13.27 -35.86
C GLU A 353 -3.60 12.60 -36.69
N GLU A 354 -3.29 12.15 -37.91
CA GLU A 354 -4.24 11.43 -38.77
C GLU A 354 -4.72 10.10 -38.15
N GLU A 355 -3.86 9.40 -37.40
CA GLU A 355 -4.27 8.21 -36.65
C GLU A 355 -5.19 8.57 -35.48
N VAL A 356 -4.94 9.69 -34.79
CA VAL A 356 -5.79 10.19 -33.70
C VAL A 356 -7.16 10.65 -34.20
N GLU A 357 -7.21 11.36 -35.34
CA GLU A 357 -8.47 11.78 -35.97
C GLU A 357 -9.30 10.57 -36.39
N ARG A 358 -8.68 9.61 -37.10
CA ARG A 358 -9.37 8.36 -37.47
C ARG A 358 -9.83 7.57 -36.25
N LEU A 359 -9.04 7.55 -35.17
CA LEU A 359 -9.43 6.87 -33.93
C LEU A 359 -10.72 7.46 -33.39
N ARG A 360 -10.80 8.80 -33.29
CA ARG A 360 -11.99 9.51 -32.82
C ARG A 360 -13.21 9.22 -33.68
N ASP A 361 -13.04 9.18 -35.01
CA ASP A 361 -14.13 8.85 -35.94
C ASP A 361 -14.65 7.42 -35.73
N VAL A 362 -13.74 6.43 -35.59
CA VAL A 362 -14.11 5.02 -35.38
C VAL A 362 -14.88 4.81 -34.08
N VAL A 363 -14.48 5.48 -33.00
CA VAL A 363 -15.15 5.35 -31.70
C VAL A 363 -16.25 6.40 -31.48
N SER A 364 -16.56 7.21 -32.49
CA SER A 364 -17.55 8.29 -32.42
C SER A 364 -17.33 9.28 -31.24
N ALA A 365 -16.06 9.59 -30.93
CA ALA A 365 -15.69 10.49 -29.85
C ALA A 365 -15.53 11.94 -30.33
N GLY A 366 -16.20 12.88 -29.66
CA GLY A 366 -16.08 14.31 -29.90
C GLY A 366 -14.76 14.90 -29.40
N ARG A 367 -14.54 16.20 -29.64
CA ARG A 367 -13.32 16.91 -29.17
C ARG A 367 -13.24 17.03 -27.65
N ASP A 368 -14.39 17.12 -26.99
CA ASP A 368 -14.50 17.22 -25.53
C ASP A 368 -14.38 15.86 -24.83
N ASP A 369 -14.24 14.77 -25.59
CA ASP A 369 -14.06 13.41 -25.08
C ASP A 369 -12.59 13.00 -25.11
N CYS A 370 -12.24 12.07 -24.23
CA CYS A 370 -10.92 11.43 -24.24
C CYS A 370 -11.05 9.95 -24.62
N VAL A 371 -10.20 9.48 -25.54
CA VAL A 371 -10.12 8.05 -25.86
C VAL A 371 -8.90 7.46 -25.19
N VAL A 372 -9.09 6.40 -24.42
CA VAL A 372 -8.01 5.64 -23.77
C VAL A 372 -7.76 4.36 -24.56
N LEU A 373 -6.50 4.08 -24.86
CA LEU A 373 -6.04 2.90 -25.58
C LEU A 373 -5.28 1.96 -24.65
N VAL A 374 -5.53 0.67 -24.81
CA VAL A 374 -4.73 -0.40 -24.20
C VAL A 374 -4.25 -1.34 -25.30
N ALA A 375 -2.94 -1.54 -25.38
CA ALA A 375 -2.32 -2.47 -26.31
C ALA A 375 -1.76 -3.66 -25.53
N ASP A 376 -2.40 -4.83 -25.64
CA ASP A 376 -1.99 -6.03 -24.89
C ASP A 376 -2.30 -7.33 -25.64
N ARG A 377 -1.78 -8.46 -25.15
CA ARG A 377 -2.05 -9.79 -25.69
C ARG A 377 -3.48 -10.22 -25.35
N PRO A 378 -4.17 -10.94 -26.25
CA PRO A 378 -5.45 -11.59 -25.96
C PRO A 378 -5.23 -12.80 -25.03
N THR A 379 -4.95 -12.58 -23.74
CA THR A 379 -4.96 -13.64 -22.72
C THR A 379 -5.77 -13.25 -21.48
N LYS A 380 -5.92 -14.19 -20.54
CA LYS A 380 -6.90 -14.26 -19.42
C LYS A 380 -7.07 -13.00 -18.53
N GLY A 381 -6.23 -11.97 -18.63
CA GLY A 381 -6.38 -10.67 -17.94
C GLY A 381 -7.66 -9.90 -18.32
N TRP A 382 -8.38 -10.37 -19.34
CA TRP A 382 -9.64 -9.81 -19.85
C TRP A 382 -10.77 -9.63 -18.80
N LYS A 383 -10.81 -10.46 -17.74
CA LYS A 383 -11.84 -10.33 -16.67
C LYS A 383 -11.49 -9.27 -15.62
N THR A 384 -10.21 -9.02 -15.40
CA THR A 384 -9.74 -8.14 -14.31
C THR A 384 -9.82 -6.67 -14.72
N SER A 385 -9.54 -6.36 -16.00
CA SER A 385 -9.68 -5.01 -16.56
C SER A 385 -11.14 -4.51 -16.59
N ARG A 386 -12.12 -5.43 -16.55
CA ARG A 386 -13.55 -5.10 -16.35
C ARG A 386 -13.87 -4.70 -14.92
N GLN A 387 -13.15 -5.23 -13.90
CA GLN A 387 -13.38 -4.88 -12.49
C GLN A 387 -12.83 -3.49 -12.16
N SER A 388 -11.64 -3.16 -12.67
CA SER A 388 -10.96 -1.89 -12.37
C SER A 388 -11.74 -0.64 -12.80
N LEU A 389 -12.50 -0.70 -13.90
CA LEU A 389 -13.38 0.38 -14.35
C LEU A 389 -14.81 0.32 -13.74
N ASN A 390 -15.24 -0.83 -13.21
CA ASN A 390 -16.59 -1.01 -12.65
C ASN A 390 -16.67 -0.97 -11.12
N GLU A 391 -15.57 -1.16 -10.38
CA GLU A 391 -15.61 -1.37 -8.92
C GLU A 391 -15.69 -0.10 -8.06
N LYS A 392 -15.77 1.09 -8.65
CA LYS A 392 -15.98 2.33 -7.90
C LYS A 392 -16.97 3.28 -8.59
N ARG A 393 -18.21 2.80 -8.74
CA ARG A 393 -19.38 3.67 -8.67
C ARG A 393 -19.63 4.11 -7.24
#